data_AF-A0A397HVF3-F1
#
_entry.id   AF-A0A397HVF3-F1
#
_cell.length_a   1.000
_cell.length_b   1.000
_cell.length_c   1.000
_cell.angle_alpha   90.00
_cell.angle_beta   90.00
_cell.angle_gamma   90.00
#
_symmetry.space_group_name_H-M   'P 1'
#
loop_
_entity.id
_entity.type
_entity.pdbx_description
1 polymer ?
#
loop_
_entity_poly.entity_id
_entity_poly.type
_entity_poly.pdbx_seq_one_letter_code
_entity_poly.pdbx_strand_id
1 'polypeptide(L)'
;MTLARSTAKPVQALAVIETGGFDQFKFDEADLALMCASHSSEERHIGRALNMLTKVQGKETDLRCGGHPALSDSVNRNWIKRGYNPTAVCNNCSGKHIGMLAGSKAIGADIMTYHHSTHPLQSRVKQVVQELCDLEAQDVKWGVDGCNLPAPAFPLHYLGRIYAIIASSADQMEKDDSASPRTQALCRIYHAMAHYPELVGGDGRFCTVLMQAFQGRLIGKLGADGCYGIGIRASKQTAKLGATGAVGISVKIEDGNIPILYSAILEILEQLEIRSSDMRKGLDGFHHPAILNTAGVVTGHVIPALKLRAA
;
A
#
# COMPACT_ATOMS: atom_id res chain seq x y z
N MET A 1 -16.83 -5.85 -9.30
CA MET A 1 -15.64 -6.64 -8.94
C MET A 1 -14.41 -5.77 -9.18
N THR A 2 -13.49 -5.64 -8.22
CA THR A 2 -12.32 -4.75 -8.35
C THR A 2 -11.05 -5.50 -8.01
N LEU A 3 -10.08 -5.52 -8.94
CA LEU A 3 -8.74 -6.04 -8.66
C LEU A 3 -7.97 -5.04 -7.78
N ALA A 4 -7.63 -5.44 -6.56
CA ALA A 4 -6.98 -4.56 -5.57
C ALA A 4 -5.54 -4.20 -5.97
N ARG A 5 -4.84 -5.13 -6.65
CA ARG A 5 -3.43 -4.99 -7.04
C ARG A 5 -2.58 -4.56 -5.83
N SER A 6 -1.79 -3.50 -5.97
CA SER A 6 -0.89 -3.02 -4.91
C SER A 6 -1.59 -2.44 -3.67
N THR A 7 -2.92 -2.22 -3.66
CA THR A 7 -3.62 -1.85 -2.42
C THR A 7 -3.74 -3.03 -1.43
N ALA A 8 -3.55 -4.27 -1.89
CA ALA A 8 -3.57 -5.47 -1.05
C ALA A 8 -2.23 -5.77 -0.35
N LYS A 9 -1.17 -4.99 -0.61
CA LYS A 9 0.17 -5.24 -0.03
C LYS A 9 0.20 -5.29 1.50
N PRO A 10 -0.53 -4.42 2.25
CA PRO A 10 -0.62 -4.55 3.70
C PRO A 10 -1.17 -5.92 4.15
N VAL A 11 -2.19 -6.44 3.45
CA VAL A 11 -2.76 -7.77 3.73
C VAL A 11 -1.77 -8.89 3.40
N GLN A 12 -1.02 -8.74 2.31
CA GLN A 12 0.05 -9.67 1.95
C GLN A 12 1.20 -9.67 2.97
N ALA A 13 1.53 -8.50 3.55
CA ALA A 13 2.51 -8.39 4.62
C ALA A 13 2.02 -9.06 5.91
N LEU A 14 0.72 -8.93 6.25
CA LEU A 14 0.13 -9.63 7.38
C LEU A 14 0.31 -11.15 7.25
N ALA A 15 0.06 -11.71 6.07
CA ALA A 15 0.25 -13.14 5.84
C ALA A 15 1.70 -13.59 6.08
N VAL A 16 2.70 -12.75 5.76
CA VAL A 16 4.12 -13.00 6.03
C VAL A 16 4.45 -12.89 7.52
N ILE A 17 3.89 -11.92 8.24
CA ILE A 17 4.08 -11.82 9.70
C ILE A 17 3.52 -13.07 10.40
N GLU A 18 2.34 -13.52 9.98
CA GLU A 18 1.68 -14.69 10.58
C GLU A 18 2.39 -16.02 10.33
N THR A 19 3.33 -16.10 9.37
CA THR A 19 4.20 -17.28 9.25
C THR A 19 5.35 -17.28 10.27
N GLY A 20 5.52 -16.21 11.03
CA GLY A 20 6.71 -15.97 11.86
C GLY A 20 7.94 -15.51 11.06
N GLY A 21 7.84 -15.38 9.73
CA GLY A 21 8.97 -15.01 8.88
C GLY A 21 9.48 -13.59 9.15
N PHE A 22 8.60 -12.71 9.60
CA PHE A 22 9.00 -11.36 9.99
C PHE A 22 10.01 -11.36 11.15
N ASP A 23 9.66 -12.05 12.24
CA ASP A 23 10.47 -12.06 13.46
C ASP A 23 11.69 -13.00 13.31
N GLN A 24 11.55 -14.14 12.63
CA GLN A 24 12.63 -15.08 12.35
C GLN A 24 13.83 -14.42 11.66
N PHE A 25 13.58 -13.54 10.68
CA PHE A 25 14.62 -12.85 9.92
C PHE A 25 14.94 -11.45 10.46
N LYS A 26 14.45 -11.11 11.66
CA LYS A 26 14.74 -9.85 12.36
C LYS A 26 14.49 -8.63 11.47
N PHE A 27 13.36 -8.65 10.76
CA PHE A 27 12.88 -7.46 10.08
C PHE A 27 12.39 -6.42 11.11
N ASP A 28 12.43 -5.17 10.73
CA ASP A 28 11.97 -4.03 11.53
C ASP A 28 10.85 -3.26 10.80
N GLU A 29 10.36 -2.18 11.39
CA GLU A 29 9.25 -1.41 10.83
C GLU A 29 9.54 -0.83 9.43
N ALA A 30 10.77 -0.40 9.15
CA ALA A 30 11.09 0.12 7.82
C ALA A 30 11.21 -0.99 6.76
N ASP A 31 11.59 -2.21 7.15
CA ASP A 31 11.45 -3.38 6.26
C ASP A 31 9.97 -3.68 5.96
N LEU A 32 9.12 -3.60 6.99
CA LEU A 32 7.67 -3.80 6.85
C LEU A 32 7.02 -2.73 5.95
N ALA A 33 7.45 -1.48 6.07
CA ALA A 33 7.01 -0.40 5.20
C ALA A 33 7.37 -0.70 3.74
N LEU A 34 8.57 -1.24 3.48
CA LEU A 34 8.99 -1.65 2.14
C LEU A 34 8.22 -2.88 1.62
N MET A 35 7.82 -3.82 2.49
CA MET A 35 6.90 -4.90 2.11
C MET A 35 5.55 -4.36 1.64
N CYS A 36 5.07 -3.28 2.28
CA CYS A 36 3.84 -2.60 1.91
C CYS A 36 3.99 -1.66 0.70
N ALA A 37 5.22 -1.38 0.25
CA ALA A 37 5.52 -0.30 -0.68
C ALA A 37 5.17 -0.57 -2.14
N SER A 38 4.94 0.50 -2.89
CA SER A 38 5.20 0.55 -4.34
C SER A 38 6.29 1.59 -4.57
N HIS A 39 7.52 1.26 -4.17
CA HIS A 39 8.59 2.22 -4.01
C HIS A 39 9.10 2.80 -5.33
N SER A 40 9.78 3.95 -5.24
CA SER A 40 10.24 4.74 -6.40
C SER A 40 11.70 4.49 -6.79
N SER A 41 12.27 3.39 -6.30
CA SER A 41 13.64 2.93 -6.55
C SER A 41 14.75 3.94 -6.26
N GLU A 42 14.47 4.94 -5.41
CA GLU A 42 15.52 5.76 -4.80
C GLU A 42 16.51 4.90 -4.01
N GLU A 43 17.71 5.44 -3.78
CA GLU A 43 18.81 4.75 -3.09
C GLU A 43 18.39 4.14 -1.74
N ARG A 44 17.58 4.87 -0.96
CA ARG A 44 17.03 4.37 0.32
C ARG A 44 16.23 3.07 0.16
N HIS A 45 15.49 2.93 -0.94
CA HIS A 45 14.67 1.75 -1.20
C HIS A 45 15.52 0.57 -1.65
N ILE A 46 16.43 0.79 -2.60
CA ILE A 46 17.29 -0.26 -3.14
C ILE A 46 18.23 -0.77 -2.04
N GLY A 47 18.88 0.13 -1.30
CA GLY A 47 19.72 -0.24 -0.17
C GLY A 47 18.96 -1.04 0.88
N ARG A 48 17.70 -0.67 1.16
CA ARG A 48 16.84 -1.42 2.08
C ARG A 48 16.47 -2.81 1.56
N ALA A 49 16.08 -2.92 0.29
CA ALA A 49 15.77 -4.21 -0.35
C ALA A 49 16.98 -5.15 -0.34
N LEU A 50 18.18 -4.63 -0.62
CA LEU A 50 19.43 -5.41 -0.54
C LEU A 50 19.70 -5.90 0.89
N ASN A 51 19.55 -5.03 1.90
CA ASN A 51 19.70 -5.42 3.30
C ASN A 51 18.67 -6.48 3.71
N MET A 52 17.42 -6.36 3.26
CA MET A 52 16.40 -7.38 3.51
C MET A 52 16.76 -8.71 2.85
N LEU A 53 17.31 -8.72 1.63
CA LEU A 53 17.82 -9.93 0.97
C LEU A 53 18.93 -10.59 1.78
N THR A 54 19.86 -9.80 2.33
CA THR A 54 20.92 -10.30 3.22
C THR A 54 20.31 -10.95 4.48
N LYS A 55 19.34 -10.30 5.13
CA LYS A 55 18.65 -10.84 6.32
C LYS A 55 18.02 -12.20 6.05
N VAL A 56 17.37 -12.37 4.90
CA VAL A 56 16.75 -13.65 4.52
C VAL A 56 17.73 -14.65 3.92
N GLN A 57 19.03 -14.31 3.80
CA GLN A 57 20.03 -15.13 3.10
C GLN A 57 19.54 -15.51 1.69
N GLY A 58 18.98 -14.53 0.98
CA GLY A 58 18.47 -14.66 -0.38
C GLY A 58 19.38 -13.96 -1.37
N LYS A 59 19.17 -14.25 -2.66
CA LYS A 59 19.81 -13.60 -3.78
C LYS A 59 18.79 -12.82 -4.58
N GLU A 60 19.24 -11.81 -5.31
CA GLU A 60 18.36 -11.06 -6.20
C GLU A 60 17.70 -11.96 -7.27
N THR A 61 18.39 -13.01 -7.72
CA THR A 61 17.87 -14.02 -8.66
C THR A 61 16.72 -14.86 -8.09
N ASP A 62 16.48 -14.80 -6.78
CA ASP A 62 15.35 -15.47 -6.14
C ASP A 62 14.06 -14.62 -6.26
N LEU A 63 14.19 -13.34 -6.62
CA LEU A 63 13.05 -12.47 -6.87
C LEU A 63 12.35 -12.83 -8.18
N ARG A 64 11.02 -12.73 -8.18
CA ARG A 64 10.13 -13.15 -9.28
C ARG A 64 9.43 -11.98 -9.98
N CYS A 65 9.82 -10.75 -9.67
CA CYS A 65 9.23 -9.53 -10.23
C CYS A 65 10.01 -8.90 -11.38
N GLY A 66 11.28 -9.29 -11.62
CA GLY A 66 12.12 -8.71 -12.69
C GLY A 66 12.38 -7.21 -12.51
N GLY A 67 13.10 -6.59 -13.44
CA GLY A 67 13.36 -5.14 -13.43
C GLY A 67 12.11 -4.29 -13.67
N HIS A 68 12.06 -3.09 -13.10
CA HIS A 68 10.99 -2.12 -13.32
C HIS A 68 11.58 -0.71 -13.50
N PRO A 69 11.09 0.10 -14.47
CA PRO A 69 11.44 1.52 -14.55
C PRO A 69 11.11 2.24 -13.25
N ALA A 70 11.97 3.13 -12.75
CA ALA A 70 11.67 3.78 -11.48
C ALA A 70 10.36 4.59 -11.57
N LEU A 71 9.51 4.51 -10.53
CA LEU A 71 8.30 5.34 -10.45
C LEU A 71 8.62 6.81 -10.17
N SER A 72 9.84 7.12 -9.71
CA SER A 72 10.35 8.49 -9.65
C SER A 72 10.88 8.90 -11.01
N ASP A 73 10.30 9.96 -11.58
CA ASP A 73 10.74 10.52 -12.86
C ASP A 73 12.19 11.00 -12.84
N SER A 74 12.70 11.47 -11.68
CA SER A 74 14.09 11.91 -11.56
C SER A 74 15.05 10.72 -11.59
N VAL A 75 14.75 9.66 -10.85
CA VAL A 75 15.53 8.41 -10.84
C VAL A 75 15.50 7.75 -12.22
N ASN A 76 14.32 7.61 -12.82
CA ASN A 76 14.16 6.95 -14.11
C ASN A 76 14.90 7.70 -15.24
N ARG A 77 14.80 9.03 -15.28
CA ARG A 77 15.57 9.85 -16.25
C ARG A 77 17.07 9.72 -16.04
N ASN A 78 17.54 9.65 -14.78
CA ASN A 78 18.96 9.44 -14.51
C ASN A 78 19.46 8.08 -15.02
N TRP A 79 18.69 7.02 -14.79
CA TRP A 79 19.01 5.68 -15.29
C TRP A 79 19.08 5.61 -16.81
N ILE A 80 18.09 6.20 -17.50
CA ILE A 80 18.07 6.26 -18.97
C ILE A 80 19.33 6.98 -19.50
N LYS A 81 19.71 8.13 -18.92
CA LYS A 81 20.92 8.87 -19.32
C LYS A 81 22.20 8.06 -19.15
N ARG A 82 22.23 7.11 -18.22
CA ARG A 82 23.39 6.25 -17.92
C ARG A 82 23.34 4.90 -18.64
N GLY A 83 22.29 4.62 -19.41
CA GLY A 83 22.08 3.29 -19.99
C GLY A 83 21.92 2.19 -18.93
N TYR A 84 21.45 2.53 -17.72
CA TYR A 84 21.29 1.58 -16.63
C TYR A 84 20.04 0.72 -16.84
N ASN A 85 20.21 -0.60 -16.84
CA ASN A 85 19.12 -1.56 -16.91
C ASN A 85 18.69 -1.96 -15.48
N PRO A 86 17.47 -1.63 -15.05
CA PRO A 86 17.01 -1.95 -13.70
C PRO A 86 16.90 -3.46 -13.48
N THR A 87 17.33 -3.92 -12.31
CA THR A 87 17.29 -5.32 -11.90
C THR A 87 16.11 -5.58 -10.94
N ALA A 88 15.95 -6.79 -10.41
CA ALA A 88 14.78 -7.15 -9.60
C ALA A 88 14.64 -6.37 -8.28
N VAL A 89 15.75 -5.94 -7.65
CA VAL A 89 15.68 -5.04 -6.48
C VAL A 89 15.19 -3.64 -6.84
N CYS A 90 15.30 -3.25 -8.11
CA CYS A 90 14.74 -2.00 -8.62
C CYS A 90 13.23 -2.08 -8.85
N ASN A 91 12.62 -3.27 -8.74
CA ASN A 91 11.18 -3.41 -8.91
C ASN A 91 10.42 -2.74 -7.79
N ASN A 92 9.38 -1.96 -8.10
CA ASN A 92 8.54 -1.30 -7.09
C ASN A 92 7.86 -2.29 -6.10
N CYS A 93 7.83 -3.58 -6.40
CA CYS A 93 7.33 -4.66 -5.56
C CYS A 93 8.43 -5.47 -4.86
N SER A 94 9.71 -5.12 -4.99
CA SER A 94 10.83 -5.94 -4.50
C SER A 94 10.71 -6.26 -3.00
N GLY A 95 10.37 -5.26 -2.16
CA GLY A 95 10.14 -5.47 -0.73
C GLY A 95 9.06 -6.51 -0.42
N LYS A 96 7.93 -6.48 -1.14
CA LYS A 96 6.89 -7.52 -1.05
C LYS A 96 7.44 -8.90 -1.40
N HIS A 97 8.24 -9.01 -2.46
CA HIS A 97 8.82 -10.30 -2.87
C HIS A 97 9.80 -10.84 -1.84
N ILE A 98 10.60 -9.97 -1.22
CA ILE A 98 11.52 -10.39 -0.15
C ILE A 98 10.73 -10.84 1.09
N GLY A 99 9.62 -10.16 1.41
CA GLY A 99 8.67 -10.64 2.42
C GLY A 99 8.11 -12.01 2.07
N MET A 100 7.74 -12.26 0.81
CA MET A 100 7.27 -13.58 0.38
C MET A 100 8.36 -14.66 0.49
N LEU A 101 9.60 -14.34 0.15
CA LEU A 101 10.74 -15.25 0.36
C LEU A 101 10.90 -15.60 1.84
N ALA A 102 10.84 -14.61 2.73
CA ALA A 102 10.90 -14.82 4.18
C ALA A 102 9.75 -15.71 4.67
N GLY A 103 8.52 -15.43 4.24
CA GLY A 103 7.34 -16.21 4.59
C GLY A 103 7.45 -17.67 4.13
N SER A 104 7.90 -17.90 2.90
CA SER A 104 8.14 -19.26 2.37
C SER A 104 9.18 -20.02 3.17
N LYS A 105 10.31 -19.37 3.51
CA LYS A 105 11.36 -20.01 4.33
C LYS A 105 10.86 -20.36 5.72
N ALA A 106 10.07 -19.48 6.34
CA ALA A 106 9.55 -19.69 7.69
C ALA A 106 8.62 -20.90 7.81
N ILE A 107 7.86 -21.20 6.75
CA ILE A 107 7.00 -22.39 6.68
C ILE A 107 7.66 -23.60 6.00
N GLY A 108 8.97 -23.53 5.70
CA GLY A 108 9.71 -24.62 5.04
C GLY A 108 9.26 -24.91 3.60
N ALA A 109 8.65 -23.95 2.91
CA ALA A 109 8.17 -24.10 1.54
C ALA A 109 9.22 -23.64 0.50
N ASP A 110 9.01 -24.04 -0.76
CA ASP A 110 9.93 -23.73 -1.85
C ASP A 110 10.00 -22.23 -2.19
N ILE A 111 11.19 -21.66 -2.08
CA ILE A 111 11.45 -20.25 -2.36
C ILE A 111 11.50 -19.94 -3.86
N MET A 112 11.51 -20.94 -4.74
CA MET A 112 11.57 -20.70 -6.18
C MET A 112 10.19 -20.48 -6.79
N THR A 113 9.15 -21.01 -6.13
CA THR A 113 7.76 -21.02 -6.62
C THR A 113 6.78 -20.24 -5.75
N TYR A 114 7.24 -19.39 -4.81
CA TYR A 114 6.36 -18.59 -3.93
C TYR A 114 5.33 -17.71 -4.65
N HIS A 115 5.53 -17.46 -5.94
CA HIS A 115 4.65 -16.66 -6.78
C HIS A 115 3.53 -17.48 -7.43
N HIS A 116 3.63 -18.81 -7.42
CA HIS A 116 2.58 -19.68 -7.94
C HIS A 116 1.35 -19.63 -7.03
N SER A 117 0.16 -19.57 -7.62
CA SER A 117 -1.10 -19.45 -6.88
C SER A 117 -1.40 -20.66 -5.97
N THR A 118 -0.76 -21.80 -6.22
CA THR A 118 -0.87 -23.04 -5.42
C THR A 118 0.19 -23.15 -4.32
N HIS A 119 1.16 -22.23 -4.27
CA HIS A 119 2.20 -22.27 -3.27
C HIS A 119 1.62 -22.10 -1.85
N PRO A 120 2.10 -22.82 -0.81
CA PRO A 120 1.56 -22.74 0.55
C PRO A 120 1.42 -21.32 1.10
N LEU A 121 2.41 -20.46 0.85
CA LEU A 121 2.34 -19.05 1.23
C LEU A 121 1.20 -18.29 0.53
N GLN A 122 0.93 -18.57 -0.75
CA GLN A 122 -0.18 -17.93 -1.46
C GLN A 122 -1.54 -18.44 -0.95
N SER A 123 -1.62 -19.70 -0.51
CA SER A 123 -2.79 -20.21 0.22
C SER A 123 -3.02 -19.45 1.53
N ARG A 124 -1.96 -19.13 2.28
CA ARG A 124 -2.07 -18.28 3.48
C ARG A 124 -2.53 -16.86 3.14
N VAL A 125 -1.97 -16.24 2.10
CA VAL A 125 -2.40 -14.93 1.61
C VAL A 125 -3.89 -14.93 1.25
N LYS A 126 -4.36 -15.99 0.57
CA LYS A 126 -5.77 -16.17 0.21
C LYS A 126 -6.67 -16.24 1.45
N GLN A 127 -6.27 -17.04 2.44
CA GLN A 127 -6.98 -17.18 3.70
C GLN A 127 -7.07 -15.84 4.44
N VAL A 128 -5.97 -15.10 4.58
CA VAL A 128 -5.97 -13.80 5.25
C VAL A 128 -6.88 -12.79 4.54
N VAL A 129 -6.90 -12.77 3.20
CA VAL A 129 -7.83 -11.92 2.43
C VAL A 129 -9.28 -12.30 2.70
N GLN A 130 -9.62 -13.60 2.68
CA GLN A 130 -10.97 -14.09 2.98
C GLN A 130 -11.42 -13.68 4.38
N GLU A 131 -10.56 -13.85 5.39
CA GLU A 131 -10.85 -13.54 6.79
C GLU A 131 -11.03 -12.03 7.04
N LEU A 132 -10.18 -11.17 6.45
CA LEU A 132 -10.32 -9.71 6.63
C LEU A 132 -11.51 -9.13 5.84
N CYS A 133 -11.85 -9.73 4.71
CA CYS A 133 -13.03 -9.36 3.96
C CYS A 133 -14.31 -9.98 4.52
N ASP A 134 -14.21 -11.06 5.30
CA ASP A 134 -15.35 -11.89 5.71
C ASP A 134 -16.11 -12.41 4.47
N LEU A 135 -15.35 -13.01 3.57
CA LEU A 135 -15.80 -13.54 2.29
C LEU A 135 -15.43 -15.00 2.14
N GLU A 136 -16.33 -15.77 1.54
CA GLU A 136 -16.05 -17.15 1.15
C GLU A 136 -15.08 -17.20 -0.03
N ALA A 137 -14.42 -18.35 -0.20
CA ALA A 137 -13.39 -18.53 -1.23
C ALA A 137 -13.89 -18.27 -2.66
N GLN A 138 -15.16 -18.56 -2.93
CA GLN A 138 -15.81 -18.36 -4.23
C GLN A 138 -16.05 -16.89 -4.59
N ASP A 139 -16.12 -16.01 -3.58
CA ASP A 139 -16.43 -14.59 -3.71
C ASP A 139 -15.17 -13.72 -3.90
N VAL A 140 -13.99 -14.31 -3.71
CA VAL A 140 -12.70 -13.70 -4.01
C VAL A 140 -12.13 -14.28 -5.30
N LYS A 141 -11.99 -13.45 -6.34
CA LYS A 141 -11.29 -13.83 -7.57
C LYS A 141 -9.81 -13.49 -7.47
N TRP A 142 -8.98 -14.12 -8.30
CA TRP A 142 -7.53 -13.94 -8.29
C TRP A 142 -7.01 -13.77 -9.71
N GLY A 143 -6.14 -12.79 -9.90
CA GLY A 143 -5.39 -12.58 -11.14
C GLY A 143 -3.89 -12.55 -10.88
N VAL A 144 -3.08 -12.74 -11.92
CA VAL A 144 -1.62 -12.52 -11.84
C VAL A 144 -1.35 -11.03 -12.05
N ASP A 145 -0.68 -10.37 -11.09
CA ASP A 145 -0.28 -8.97 -11.19
C ASP A 145 1.02 -8.83 -12.00
N GLY A 146 1.35 -7.61 -12.44
CA GLY A 146 2.55 -7.34 -13.26
C GLY A 146 3.89 -7.66 -12.59
N CYS A 147 3.90 -7.89 -11.28
CA CYS A 147 5.06 -8.39 -10.53
C CYS A 147 5.12 -9.92 -10.40
N ASN A 148 4.22 -10.64 -11.08
CA ASN A 148 4.10 -12.11 -11.09
C ASN A 148 3.42 -12.74 -9.85
N LEU A 149 3.03 -11.96 -8.85
CA LEU A 149 2.29 -12.47 -7.68
C LEU A 149 0.76 -12.48 -7.90
N PRO A 150 0.02 -13.39 -7.26
CA PRO A 150 -1.44 -13.34 -7.22
C PRO A 150 -1.95 -12.06 -6.55
N ALA A 151 -2.96 -11.44 -7.15
CA ALA A 151 -3.67 -10.29 -6.62
C ALA A 151 -5.17 -10.59 -6.47
N PRO A 152 -5.79 -10.25 -5.32
CA PRO A 152 -7.19 -10.51 -5.08
C PRO A 152 -8.08 -9.50 -5.79
N ALA A 153 -9.27 -9.95 -6.19
CA ALA A 153 -10.36 -9.12 -6.67
C ALA A 153 -11.64 -9.45 -5.89
N PHE A 154 -12.31 -8.41 -5.42
CA PHE A 154 -13.54 -8.48 -4.61
C PHE A 154 -14.36 -7.18 -4.79
N PRO A 155 -15.61 -7.07 -4.30
CA PRO A 155 -16.36 -5.81 -4.33
C PRO A 155 -15.61 -4.67 -3.60
N LEU A 156 -15.61 -3.46 -4.17
CA LEU A 156 -14.72 -2.37 -3.76
C LEU A 156 -14.80 -2.02 -2.27
N HIS A 157 -16.00 -2.04 -1.67
CA HIS A 157 -16.20 -1.66 -0.27
C HIS A 157 -15.45 -2.55 0.73
N TYR A 158 -15.12 -3.80 0.37
CA TYR A 158 -14.28 -4.66 1.21
C TYR A 158 -12.85 -4.14 1.33
N LEU A 159 -12.35 -3.39 0.33
CA LEU A 159 -11.08 -2.68 0.46
C LEU A 159 -11.17 -1.62 1.57
N GLY A 160 -12.28 -0.88 1.63
CA GLY A 160 -12.55 0.06 2.73
C GLY A 160 -12.55 -0.66 4.08
N ARG A 161 -13.26 -1.79 4.19
CA ARG A 161 -13.30 -2.63 5.41
C ARG A 161 -11.89 -3.05 5.86
N ILE A 162 -11.05 -3.56 4.94
CA ILE A 162 -9.67 -3.96 5.24
C ILE A 162 -8.89 -2.79 5.87
N TYR A 163 -8.95 -1.59 5.28
CA TYR A 163 -8.19 -0.45 5.79
C TYR A 163 -8.76 0.10 7.09
N ALA A 164 -10.07 -0.01 7.32
CA ALA A 164 -10.69 0.28 8.61
C ALA A 164 -10.16 -0.67 9.71
N ILE A 165 -10.04 -1.96 9.40
CA ILE A 165 -9.48 -2.97 10.33
C ILE A 165 -8.01 -2.66 10.66
N ILE A 166 -7.19 -2.34 9.65
CA ILE A 166 -5.78 -1.97 9.87
C ILE A 166 -5.69 -0.72 10.76
N ALA A 167 -6.44 0.34 10.47
CA ALA A 167 -6.45 1.54 11.31
C ALA A 167 -6.97 1.29 12.73
N SER A 168 -8.03 0.49 12.86
CA SER A 168 -8.60 0.14 14.17
C SER A 168 -7.62 -0.61 15.05
N SER A 169 -6.69 -1.39 14.46
CA SER A 169 -5.71 -2.14 15.25
C SER A 169 -4.76 -1.23 16.04
N ALA A 170 -4.41 -0.05 15.51
CA ALA A 170 -3.63 0.95 16.23
C ALA A 170 -4.42 1.55 17.41
N ASP A 171 -5.72 1.82 17.21
CA ASP A 171 -6.59 2.31 18.29
C ASP A 171 -6.83 1.28 19.40
N GLN A 172 -6.83 -0.02 19.06
CA GLN A 172 -6.98 -1.10 20.02
C GLN A 172 -5.71 -1.27 20.86
N MET A 173 -4.53 -1.27 20.23
CA MET A 173 -3.25 -1.43 20.92
C MET A 173 -2.94 -0.26 21.88
N GLU A 174 -3.43 0.95 21.62
CA GLU A 174 -3.28 2.06 22.57
C GLU A 174 -4.13 1.91 23.85
N LYS A 175 -5.16 1.06 23.81
CA LYS A 175 -6.11 0.86 24.93
C LYS A 175 -5.86 -0.42 25.71
N ASP A 176 -5.35 -1.45 25.04
CA ASP A 176 -5.24 -2.79 25.59
C ASP A 176 -4.04 -3.54 25.01
N ASP A 177 -3.05 -3.80 25.87
CA ASP A 177 -1.84 -4.57 25.52
C ASP A 177 -2.11 -6.08 25.37
N SER A 178 -3.31 -6.56 25.73
CA SER A 178 -3.72 -7.98 25.62
C SER A 178 -4.38 -8.34 24.27
N ALA A 179 -4.26 -7.47 23.27
CA ALA A 179 -4.83 -7.70 21.94
C ALA A 179 -4.28 -8.96 21.25
N SER A 180 -5.09 -9.54 20.36
CA SER A 180 -4.72 -10.76 19.63
C SER A 180 -3.42 -10.60 18.82
N PRO A 181 -2.65 -11.69 18.55
CA PRO A 181 -1.45 -11.62 17.72
C PRO A 181 -1.69 -10.99 16.33
N ARG A 182 -2.86 -11.22 15.74
CA ARG A 182 -3.25 -10.60 14.46
C ARG A 182 -3.46 -9.09 14.59
N THR A 183 -4.10 -8.64 15.67
CA THR A 183 -4.27 -7.21 15.95
C THR A 183 -2.91 -6.54 16.12
N GLN A 184 -1.98 -7.17 16.85
CA GLN A 184 -0.61 -6.67 17.01
C GLN A 184 0.12 -6.57 15.65
N ALA A 185 0.00 -7.59 14.79
CA ALA A 185 0.60 -7.58 13.45
C ALA A 185 0.02 -6.49 12.54
N LEU A 186 -1.30 -6.29 12.55
CA LEU A 186 -1.97 -5.21 11.84
C LEU A 186 -1.52 -3.83 12.34
N CYS A 187 -1.33 -3.70 13.66
CA CYS A 187 -0.86 -2.46 14.28
C CYS A 187 0.59 -2.15 13.83
N ARG A 188 1.47 -3.15 13.82
CA ARG A 188 2.84 -3.02 13.26
C ARG A 188 2.82 -2.54 11.80
N ILE A 189 1.92 -3.08 10.98
CA ILE A 189 1.76 -2.66 9.58
C ILE A 189 1.30 -1.20 9.49
N TYR A 190 0.31 -0.80 10.30
CA TYR A 190 -0.17 0.57 10.36
C TYR A 190 0.98 1.54 10.70
N HIS A 191 1.70 1.27 11.79
CA HIS A 191 2.81 2.11 12.23
C HIS A 191 3.96 2.14 11.24
N ALA A 192 4.35 1.00 10.67
CA ALA A 192 5.39 0.96 9.64
C ALA A 192 5.06 1.89 8.45
N MET A 193 3.83 1.83 7.94
CA MET A 193 3.41 2.70 6.84
C MET A 193 3.34 4.18 7.24
N ALA A 194 2.84 4.46 8.44
CA ALA A 194 2.70 5.82 8.96
C ALA A 194 4.03 6.50 9.32
N HIS A 195 5.00 5.74 9.86
CA HIS A 195 6.31 6.23 10.28
C HIS A 195 7.31 6.34 9.13
N TYR A 196 7.19 5.48 8.11
CA TYR A 196 8.08 5.47 6.94
C TYR A 196 7.32 5.68 5.62
N PRO A 197 6.54 6.77 5.49
CA PRO A 197 5.72 7.01 4.31
C PRO A 197 6.57 7.19 3.04
N GLU A 198 7.80 7.66 3.16
CA GLU A 198 8.77 7.77 2.08
C GLU A 198 9.23 6.41 1.57
N LEU A 199 9.31 5.36 2.41
CA LEU A 199 9.61 4.01 1.93
C LEU A 199 8.43 3.38 1.19
N VAL A 200 7.20 3.74 1.57
CA VAL A 200 5.97 3.21 0.93
C VAL A 200 5.76 3.80 -0.47
N GLY A 201 5.86 5.13 -0.58
CA GLY A 201 5.53 5.88 -1.80
C GLY A 201 6.73 6.41 -2.57
N GLY A 202 7.82 6.76 -1.91
CA GLY A 202 8.91 7.58 -2.46
C GLY A 202 8.64 9.07 -2.38
N ASP A 203 9.70 9.86 -2.56
CA ASP A 203 9.70 11.30 -2.35
C ASP A 203 8.69 12.03 -3.25
N GLY A 204 8.01 13.03 -2.67
CA GLY A 204 7.03 13.89 -3.34
C GLY A 204 5.76 13.19 -3.88
N ARG A 205 5.61 11.87 -3.73
CA ARG A 205 4.44 11.14 -4.25
C ARG A 205 3.26 11.22 -3.30
N PHE A 206 2.05 11.13 -3.86
CA PHE A 206 0.79 11.35 -3.14
C PHE A 206 0.67 10.55 -1.83
N CYS A 207 0.96 9.24 -1.81
CA CYS A 207 0.87 8.45 -0.57
C CYS A 207 1.78 8.99 0.52
N THR A 208 2.99 9.43 0.16
CA THR A 208 3.98 9.95 1.10
C THR A 208 3.53 11.29 1.66
N VAL A 209 3.17 12.23 0.78
CA VAL A 209 2.68 13.57 1.18
C VAL A 209 1.40 13.47 2.01
N LEU A 210 0.48 12.58 1.64
CA LEU A 210 -0.76 12.33 2.38
C LEU A 210 -0.47 11.82 3.80
N MET A 211 0.32 10.75 3.95
CA MET A 211 0.59 10.19 5.28
C MET A 211 1.39 11.16 6.16
N GLN A 212 2.32 11.93 5.59
CA GLN A 212 3.04 13.00 6.31
C GLN A 212 2.10 14.10 6.80
N ALA A 213 1.16 14.56 5.97
CA ALA A 213 0.20 15.59 6.36
C ALA A 213 -0.72 15.14 7.51
N PHE A 214 -1.04 13.84 7.58
CA PHE A 214 -1.92 13.29 8.61
C PHE A 214 -1.21 12.84 9.88
N GLN A 215 0.14 12.81 9.90
CA GLN A 215 0.97 12.54 11.09
C GLN A 215 0.50 11.30 11.88
N GLY A 216 0.32 10.18 11.18
CA GLY A 216 -0.08 8.92 11.79
C GLY A 216 -1.57 8.78 12.13
N ARG A 217 -2.42 9.77 11.82
CA ARG A 217 -3.90 9.63 11.92
C ARG A 217 -4.52 8.85 10.77
N LEU A 218 -3.78 8.67 9.68
CA LEU A 218 -4.22 7.94 8.50
C LEU A 218 -3.04 7.22 7.83
N ILE A 219 -3.34 6.09 7.19
CA ILE A 219 -2.49 5.45 6.18
C ILE A 219 -3.21 5.40 4.83
N GLY A 220 -2.44 5.47 3.74
CA GLY A 220 -2.98 5.42 2.38
C GLY A 220 -2.10 4.59 1.45
N LYS A 221 -2.74 3.82 0.56
CA LYS A 221 -2.01 3.01 -0.42
C LYS A 221 -2.65 3.06 -1.79
N LEU A 222 -1.84 3.47 -2.76
CA LEU A 222 -2.15 3.38 -4.17
C LEU A 222 -1.98 1.95 -4.71
N GLY A 223 -2.97 1.51 -5.47
CA GLY A 223 -2.91 0.40 -6.42
C GLY A 223 -2.76 0.93 -7.84
N ALA A 224 -2.13 0.15 -8.71
CA ALA A 224 -2.14 0.45 -10.14
C ALA A 224 -3.57 0.45 -10.70
N ASP A 225 -3.75 1.12 -11.84
CA ASP A 225 -5.04 1.37 -12.51
C ASP A 225 -6.06 2.05 -11.59
N GLY A 226 -5.66 3.07 -10.82
CA GLY A 226 -6.62 3.97 -10.18
C GLY A 226 -7.37 3.38 -8.97
N CYS A 227 -6.81 2.40 -8.27
CA CYS A 227 -7.39 1.87 -7.02
C CYS A 227 -6.67 2.47 -5.80
N TYR A 228 -7.39 2.84 -4.74
CA TYR A 228 -6.78 3.38 -3.52
C TYR A 228 -7.53 2.93 -2.27
N GLY A 229 -6.78 2.57 -1.23
CA GLY A 229 -7.30 2.27 0.11
C GLY A 229 -6.75 3.26 1.15
N ILE A 230 -7.62 3.68 2.07
CA ILE A 230 -7.31 4.61 3.16
C ILE A 230 -7.86 4.05 4.45
N GLY A 231 -7.06 4.05 5.51
CA GLY A 231 -7.50 3.76 6.87
C GLY A 231 -7.30 4.99 7.75
N ILE A 232 -8.36 5.44 8.42
CA ILE A 232 -8.39 6.60 9.30
C ILE A 232 -8.68 6.12 10.72
N ARG A 233 -7.83 6.51 11.67
CA ARG A 233 -8.02 6.18 13.09
C ARG A 233 -9.25 6.85 13.69
N ALA A 234 -9.76 6.25 14.76
CA ALA A 234 -10.88 6.81 15.51
C ALA A 234 -10.57 8.24 15.98
N SER A 235 -11.50 9.15 15.74
CA SER A 235 -11.38 10.56 16.13
C SER A 235 -12.75 11.20 16.29
N LYS A 236 -12.78 12.45 16.77
CA LYS A 236 -14.03 13.23 16.80
C LYS A 236 -14.63 13.39 15.40
N GLN A 237 -13.79 13.50 14.38
CA GLN A 237 -14.21 13.63 12.99
C GLN A 237 -14.86 12.33 12.49
N THR A 238 -14.27 11.16 12.75
CA THR A 238 -14.92 9.90 12.37
C THR A 238 -16.23 9.66 13.13
N ALA A 239 -16.32 10.07 14.40
CA ALA A 239 -17.54 10.01 15.18
C ALA A 239 -18.67 10.88 14.61
N LYS A 240 -18.37 12.07 14.05
CA LYS A 240 -19.36 12.91 13.35
C LYS A 240 -19.96 12.22 12.12
N LEU A 241 -19.23 11.29 11.50
CA LEU A 241 -19.71 10.47 10.39
C LEU A 241 -20.62 9.32 10.86
N GLY A 242 -20.89 9.20 12.16
CA GLY A 242 -21.65 8.10 12.75
C GLY A 242 -20.82 6.84 13.02
N ALA A 243 -19.49 6.88 12.84
CA ALA A 243 -18.63 5.73 13.11
C ALA A 243 -18.34 5.59 14.61
N THR A 244 -18.31 4.36 15.10
CA THR A 244 -17.93 4.02 16.49
C THR A 244 -16.43 3.79 16.67
N GLY A 245 -15.62 3.99 15.61
CA GLY A 245 -14.19 3.74 15.62
C GLY A 245 -13.48 4.27 14.37
N ALA A 246 -12.47 3.52 13.93
CA ALA A 246 -11.75 3.79 12.69
C ALA A 246 -12.66 3.70 11.46
N VAL A 247 -12.33 4.45 10.41
CA VAL A 247 -13.07 4.48 9.14
C VAL A 247 -12.12 4.10 8.01
N GLY A 248 -12.61 3.31 7.07
CA GLY A 248 -11.88 2.97 5.85
C GLY A 248 -12.56 3.55 4.62
N ILE A 249 -11.76 4.06 3.69
CA ILE A 249 -12.23 4.60 2.41
C ILE A 249 -11.55 3.83 1.28
N SER A 250 -12.33 3.46 0.26
CA SER A 250 -11.84 2.83 -0.95
C SER A 250 -12.33 3.60 -2.18
N VAL A 251 -11.41 3.96 -3.07
CA VAL A 251 -11.73 4.70 -4.30
C VAL A 251 -11.19 3.94 -5.51
N LYS A 252 -11.99 3.88 -6.57
CA LYS A 252 -11.59 3.35 -7.88
C LYS A 252 -11.96 4.35 -8.96
N ILE A 253 -11.00 4.73 -9.78
CA ILE A 253 -11.23 5.38 -11.07
C ILE A 253 -11.14 4.28 -12.14
N GLU A 254 -12.21 4.08 -12.92
CA GLU A 254 -12.35 2.92 -13.81
C GLU A 254 -11.32 2.92 -14.95
N ASP A 255 -11.01 4.07 -15.53
CA ASP A 255 -9.99 4.23 -16.58
C ASP A 255 -8.54 4.24 -16.03
N GLY A 256 -8.38 4.19 -14.71
CA GLY A 256 -7.09 4.17 -14.04
C GLY A 256 -6.37 5.51 -13.94
N ASN A 257 -7.04 6.64 -14.22
CA ASN A 257 -6.43 7.95 -14.19
C ASN A 257 -5.98 8.37 -12.77
N ILE A 258 -4.67 8.36 -12.54
CA ILE A 258 -4.05 8.55 -11.23
C ILE A 258 -4.16 10.00 -10.70
N PRO A 259 -3.89 11.06 -11.49
CA PRO A 259 -4.15 12.43 -11.05
C PRO A 259 -5.61 12.67 -10.63
N ILE A 260 -6.58 12.14 -11.38
CA ILE A 260 -8.00 12.26 -11.05
C ILE A 260 -8.34 11.48 -9.77
N LEU A 261 -7.75 10.30 -9.57
CA LEU A 261 -7.88 9.55 -8.32
C LEU A 261 -7.43 10.38 -7.12
N TYR A 262 -6.27 11.04 -7.19
CA TYR A 262 -5.75 11.86 -6.09
C TYR A 262 -6.66 13.06 -5.79
N SER A 263 -7.12 13.73 -6.85
CA SER A 263 -8.06 14.84 -6.76
C SER A 263 -9.38 14.41 -6.10
N ALA A 264 -9.93 13.26 -6.51
CA ALA A 264 -11.15 12.69 -5.92
C ALA A 264 -10.96 12.30 -4.44
N ILE A 265 -9.82 11.70 -4.07
CA ILE A 265 -9.52 11.35 -2.67
C ILE A 265 -9.53 12.59 -1.78
N LEU A 266 -8.84 13.66 -2.21
CA LEU A 266 -8.78 14.89 -1.41
C LEU A 266 -10.13 15.56 -1.30
N GLU A 267 -10.94 15.53 -2.35
CA GLU A 267 -12.33 16.01 -2.30
C GLU A 267 -13.17 15.20 -1.30
N ILE A 268 -13.04 13.87 -1.29
CA ILE A 268 -13.75 13.01 -0.34
C ILE A 268 -13.34 13.34 1.09
N LEU A 269 -12.05 13.50 1.36
CA LEU A 269 -11.55 13.84 2.71
C LEU A 269 -11.98 15.24 3.16
N GLU A 270 -12.12 16.20 2.23
CA GLU A 270 -12.65 17.54 2.49
C GLU A 270 -14.15 17.48 2.82
N GLN A 271 -14.96 16.80 2.00
CA GLN A 271 -16.41 16.67 2.22
C GLN A 271 -16.75 15.92 3.52
N LEU A 272 -15.89 15.00 3.97
CA LEU A 272 -16.03 14.29 5.25
C LEU A 272 -15.47 15.06 6.46
N GLU A 273 -14.97 16.29 6.29
CA GLU A 273 -14.30 17.07 7.34
C GLU A 273 -13.13 16.35 8.03
N ILE A 274 -12.53 15.36 7.36
CA ILE A 274 -11.37 14.61 7.87
C ILE A 274 -10.08 15.44 7.71
N ARG A 275 -10.02 16.25 6.65
CA ARG A 275 -8.92 17.19 6.37
C ARG A 275 -9.22 18.54 7.04
N SER A 276 -8.27 19.08 7.79
CA SER A 276 -8.34 20.45 8.34
C SER A 276 -7.66 21.45 7.40
N SER A 277 -7.99 22.74 7.57
CA SER A 277 -7.37 23.84 6.82
C SER A 277 -5.83 23.86 6.90
N ASP A 278 -5.26 23.45 8.04
CA ASP A 278 -3.81 23.48 8.27
C ASP A 278 -3.07 22.34 7.53
N MET A 279 -3.78 21.24 7.26
CA MET A 279 -3.27 20.11 6.46
C MET A 279 -3.32 20.38 4.95
N ARG A 280 -3.73 21.58 4.52
CA ARG A 280 -3.81 21.91 3.10
C ARG A 280 -2.45 22.08 2.43
N LYS A 281 -1.47 22.62 3.18
CA LYS A 281 -0.11 22.87 2.68
C LYS A 281 0.57 21.57 2.24
N GLY A 282 0.80 21.44 0.94
CA GLY A 282 1.45 20.28 0.30
C GLY A 282 0.51 19.36 -0.47
N LEU A 283 -0.80 19.37 -0.17
CA LEU A 283 -1.79 18.51 -0.84
C LEU A 283 -2.57 19.23 -1.95
N ASP A 284 -2.62 20.56 -1.95
CA ASP A 284 -3.42 21.33 -2.91
C ASP A 284 -3.02 21.08 -4.38
N GLY A 285 -1.74 20.83 -4.65
CA GLY A 285 -1.25 20.46 -5.98
C GLY A 285 -1.82 19.15 -6.52
N PHE A 286 -2.32 18.27 -5.64
CA PHE A 286 -3.02 17.04 -6.01
C PHE A 286 -4.54 17.21 -6.04
N HIS A 287 -5.09 18.21 -5.34
CA HIS A 287 -6.53 18.43 -5.25
C HIS A 287 -7.07 19.09 -6.52
N HIS A 288 -6.41 20.16 -6.95
CA HIS A 288 -6.79 20.92 -8.16
C HIS A 288 -5.61 21.02 -9.13
N PRO A 289 -5.07 19.88 -9.63
CA PRO A 289 -3.90 19.90 -10.48
C PRO A 289 -4.14 20.76 -11.73
N ALA A 290 -3.14 21.59 -12.05
CA ALA A 290 -3.11 22.34 -13.29
C ALA A 290 -2.90 21.40 -14.49
N ILE A 291 -3.61 21.66 -15.57
CA ILE A 291 -3.42 20.98 -16.86
C ILE A 291 -2.44 21.85 -17.65
N LEU A 292 -1.28 21.28 -17.96
CA LEU A 292 -0.24 21.95 -18.74
C LEU A 292 -0.20 21.38 -20.15
N ASN A 293 -0.03 22.23 -21.16
CA ASN A 293 0.32 21.78 -22.50
C ASN A 293 1.82 21.44 -22.59
N THR A 294 2.27 20.97 -23.76
CA THR A 294 3.66 20.60 -24.00
C THR A 294 4.64 21.77 -23.94
N ALA A 295 4.17 23.02 -24.02
CA ALA A 295 4.96 24.24 -23.84
C ALA A 295 4.96 24.74 -22.38
N GLY A 296 4.33 24.01 -21.45
CA GLY A 296 4.23 24.38 -20.04
C GLY A 296 3.20 25.47 -19.73
N VAL A 297 2.33 25.80 -20.69
CA VAL A 297 1.25 26.77 -20.48
C VAL A 297 0.08 26.09 -19.79
N VAL A 298 -0.46 26.72 -18.75
CA VAL A 298 -1.69 26.27 -18.08
C VAL A 298 -2.88 26.43 -19.03
N THR A 299 -3.49 25.30 -19.40
CA THR A 299 -4.67 25.27 -20.28
C THR A 299 -5.96 24.96 -19.52
N GLY A 300 -5.87 24.62 -18.22
CA GLY A 300 -7.03 24.37 -17.37
C GLY A 300 -6.65 23.86 -15.99
N HIS A 301 -7.67 23.51 -15.21
CA HIS A 301 -7.52 22.92 -13.88
C HIS A 301 -8.56 21.81 -13.69
N VAL A 302 -8.20 20.81 -12.89
CA VAL A 302 -9.15 19.78 -12.47
C VAL A 302 -9.99 20.30 -11.30
N ILE A 303 -11.32 20.16 -11.43
CA ILE A 303 -12.29 20.46 -10.37
C ILE A 303 -13.07 19.17 -10.10
N PRO A 304 -12.95 18.57 -8.90
CA PRO A 304 -13.78 17.45 -8.48
C PRO A 304 -15.27 17.82 -8.51
N ALA A 305 -16.02 17.27 -9.45
CA ALA A 305 -17.47 17.46 -9.54
C ALA A 305 -18.23 16.25 -8.94
N LEU A 306 -17.88 15.87 -7.71
CA LEU A 306 -18.53 14.75 -7.00
C LEU A 306 -19.20 15.25 -5.71
N LYS A 307 -20.28 14.58 -5.31
CA LYS A 307 -20.94 14.80 -4.02
C LYS A 307 -21.15 13.46 -3.33
N LEU A 308 -20.66 13.36 -2.10
CA LEU A 308 -20.94 12.22 -1.25
C LEU A 308 -22.43 12.18 -0.93
N ARG A 309 -23.00 10.98 -1.00
CA ARG A 309 -24.37 10.71 -0.57
C ARG A 309 -24.31 10.01 0.78
N ALA A 310 -25.12 10.46 1.73
CA ALA A 310 -25.38 9.66 2.91
C ALA A 310 -26.07 8.36 2.47
N ALA A 311 -25.71 7.25 3.11
CA ALA A 311 -26.39 5.97 2.92
C ALA A 311 -27.77 6.00 3.58
#